data_AF-A0A496W7K0-F1
#
_entry.id   AF-A0A496W7K0-F1
#
_cell.length_a   1.000
_cell.length_b   1.000
_cell.length_c   1.000
_cell.angle_alpha   90.00
_cell.angle_beta   90.00
_cell.angle_gamma   90.00
#
_symmetry.space_group_name_H-M   'P 1'
#
loop_
_entity.id
_entity.type
_entity.pdbx_description
1 polymer ?
#
loop_
_entity_poly.entity_id
_entity_poly.type
_entity_poly.pdbx_seq_one_letter_code
_entity_poly.pdbx_strand_id
1 'polypeptide(L)' 'MERLRKTLKQQADWGFRQYAEGPVDIHVVPGDHHTMMSQPHVQVLAEKLKVCFEQSLMV' A
#
# COMPACT_ATOMS: atom_id res chain seq x y z
N MET A 1 -16.53 9.68 13.81
CA MET A 1 -15.13 9.45 13.36
C MET A 1 -14.67 8.02 13.57
N GLU A 2 -14.75 7.45 14.78
CA GLU A 2 -14.23 6.09 15.05
C GLU A 2 -14.90 4.96 14.24
N ARG A 3 -16.23 5.01 14.07
CA ARG A 3 -16.95 4.02 13.24
C ARG A 3 -16.50 4.04 11.78
N LEU A 4 -16.32 5.22 11.21
CA LEU A 4 -15.84 5.38 9.82
C LEU A 4 -14.45 4.74 9.67
N ARG A 5 -13.52 5.04 10.58
CA ARG A 5 -12.17 4.46 10.57
C ARG A 5 -12.20 2.93 10.63
N LYS A 6 -13.05 2.35 11.48
CA LYS A 6 -13.19 0.90 11.61
C LYS A 6 -13.72 0.27 10.33
N THR A 7 -14.72 0.88 9.69
CA THR A 7 -15.29 0.40 8.44
C THR A 7 -14.26 0.43 7.30
N LEU A 8 -13.48 1.52 7.16
CA LEU A 8 -12.47 1.62 6.10
C LEU A 8 -11.38 0.55 6.25
N LYS A 9 -10.90 0.29 7.47
CA LYS A 9 -9.90 -0.76 7.75
C LYS A 9 -10.39 -2.19 7.47
N GLN A 10 -11.69 -2.42 7.33
CA GLN A 10 -12.25 -3.73 6.97
C GLN A 10 -12.26 -3.95 5.45
N GLN A 11 -12.15 -2.88 4.67
CA GLN A 11 -12.03 -2.98 3.21
C GLN A 11 -10.62 -3.43 2.86
N ALA A 12 -10.45 -4.23 1.80
CA ALA A 12 -9.14 -4.79 1.42
C ALA A 12 -8.11 -3.70 1.11
N ASP A 13 -8.57 -2.61 0.51
CA ASP A 13 -7.83 -1.41 0.10
C ASP A 13 -7.80 -0.32 1.18
N TRP A 14 -8.29 -0.61 2.38
CA TRP A 14 -8.33 0.32 3.52
C TRP A 14 -9.05 1.65 3.23
N GLY A 15 -9.98 1.64 2.26
CA GLY A 15 -10.75 2.82 1.88
C GLY A 15 -10.18 3.66 0.76
N PHE A 16 -9.06 3.26 0.15
CA PHE A 16 -8.42 4.03 -0.92
C PHE A 16 -9.20 4.02 -2.25
N ARG A 17 -10.06 3.02 -2.49
CA ARG A 17 -10.84 2.86 -3.72
C ARG A 17 -11.71 4.06 -4.04
N GLN A 18 -12.20 4.78 -3.04
CA GLN A 18 -13.04 5.96 -3.29
C GLN A 18 -12.26 7.12 -3.94
N TYR A 19 -10.93 7.08 -3.92
CA TYR A 19 -10.04 8.11 -4.45
C TYR A 19 -9.38 7.71 -5.78
N ALA A 20 -9.57 6.47 -6.24
CA ALA A 20 -8.97 5.97 -7.47
C ALA A 20 -10.01 5.92 -8.59
N GLU A 21 -9.63 6.36 -9.79
CA GLU A 21 -10.45 6.18 -11.00
C GLU A 21 -10.48 4.72 -11.47
N GLY A 22 -9.39 3.98 -11.19
CA GLY A 22 -9.21 2.57 -11.50
C GLY A 22 -9.10 1.67 -10.26
N PRO A 23 -8.76 0.38 -10.43
CA PRO A 23 -8.47 -0.51 -9.32
C PRO A 23 -7.27 -0.02 -8.50
N VAL A 24 -7.32 -0.24 -7.19
CA VAL A 24 -6.17 -0.02 -6.29
C VAL A 24 -5.32 -1.28 -6.29
N ASP A 25 -4.08 -1.20 -6.75
CA ASP A 25 -3.11 -2.28 -6.61
C ASP A 25 -2.51 -2.27 -5.20
N ILE A 26 -2.44 -3.45 -4.57
CA ILE A 26 -2.07 -3.60 -3.16
C ILE A 26 -0.83 -4.48 -3.05
N HIS A 27 0.27 -3.89 -2.61
CA HIS A 27 1.51 -4.62 -2.36
C HIS A 27 1.76 -4.79 -0.86
N VAL A 28 1.72 -6.04 -0.38
CA VAL A 28 2.05 -6.37 1.02
C VAL A 28 3.56 -6.31 1.24
N VAL A 29 3.99 -5.71 2.35
CA VAL A 29 5.38 -5.66 2.83
C VAL A 29 5.45 -6.33 4.21
N PRO A 30 6.49 -7.13 4.51
CA PRO A 30 6.63 -7.74 5.84
C PRO A 30 6.81 -6.71 6.96
N GLY A 31 6.36 -7.05 8.16
CA GLY A 31 6.40 -6.20 9.34
C GLY A 31 5.09 -5.44 9.58
N ASP A 32 5.17 -4.44 10.45
CA ASP A 32 4.11 -3.48 10.77
C ASP A 32 4.44 -2.09 10.24
N HIS A 33 3.58 -1.11 10.52
CA HIS A 33 3.72 0.28 10.04
C HIS A 33 5.10 0.91 10.31
N HIS A 34 5.78 0.53 11.39
CA HIS A 34 7.11 1.03 11.75
C HIS A 34 8.20 0.10 11.23
N THR A 35 8.06 -1.21 11.45
CA THR A 35 9.12 -2.17 11.12
C THR A 35 9.28 -2.40 9.63
N MET A 36 8.24 -2.17 8.81
CA MET A 36 8.33 -2.25 7.34
C MET A 36 9.32 -1.25 6.74
N MET A 37 9.60 -0.14 7.43
CA MET A 37 10.53 0.92 7.00
C MET A 37 11.98 0.69 7.47
N SER A 38 12.23 -0.38 8.24
CA SER A 38 13.55 -0.71 8.80
C SER A 38 14.12 -1.99 8.18
N GLN A 39 15.42 -2.20 8.34
CA GLN A 39 16.02 -3.47 7.91
C GLN A 39 15.48 -4.66 8.73
N PRO A 40 15.27 -5.83 8.11
CA PRO A 40 15.53 -6.13 6.69
C PRO A 40 14.37 -5.74 5.74
N HIS A 41 13.18 -5.46 6.27
CA HIS A 41 11.92 -5.33 5.50
C HIS A 41 11.90 -4.17 4.50
N VAL A 42 12.64 -3.09 4.77
CA VAL A 42 12.75 -1.94 3.86
C VAL A 42 13.27 -2.33 2.47
N GLN A 43 14.03 -3.42 2.34
CA GLN A 43 14.50 -3.92 1.04
C GLN A 43 13.33 -4.36 0.16
N VAL A 44 12.38 -5.11 0.73
CA VAL A 44 11.17 -5.58 0.02
C VAL A 44 10.28 -4.38 -0.38
N LEU A 45 10.17 -3.37 0.48
CA LEU A 45 9.45 -2.13 0.15
C LEU A 45 10.11 -1.42 -1.05
N ALA A 46 11.43 -1.27 -1.03
CA ALA A 46 12.18 -0.59 -2.10
C ALA A 46 12.03 -1.31 -3.45
N GLU A 47 12.11 -2.64 -3.47
CA GLU A 47 11.90 -3.45 -4.68
C GLU A 47 10.50 -3.26 -5.27
N LYS A 48 9.46 -3.32 -4.43
CA LYS A 48 8.07 -3.12 -4.85
C LYS A 48 7.86 -1.71 -5.43
N LEU A 49 8.36 -0.68 -4.75
CA LEU A 49 8.26 0.70 -5.23
C LEU A 49 8.97 0.90 -6.57
N LYS A 50 10.15 0.28 -6.75
CA LYS A 50 10.88 0.33 -8.03
C LYS A 50 10.02 -0.21 -9.17
N VAL A 51 9.38 -1.36 -9.00
CA VAL A 51 8.47 -1.95 -10.01
C VAL A 51 7.29 -1.02 -10.31
N CYS A 52 6.66 -0.43 -9.27
CA CYS A 52 5.56 0.52 -9.47
C CYS A 52 6.00 1.75 -10.29
N PHE A 53 7.20 2.29 -10.03
CA PHE A 53 7.72 3.42 -10.79
C PHE A 53 8.02 3.04 -12.24
N GLU A 54 8.62 1.88 -12.47
CA GLU A 54 8.87 1.36 -13.83
C GLU A 54 7.55 1.19 -14.59
N GLN A 55 6.51 0.65 -13.97
CA GLN A 55 5.18 0.52 -14.56
C GLN A 55 4.54 1.87 -14.90
N SER A 56 4.71 2.88 -14.04
CA SER A 56 4.18 4.23 -14.28
C SER A 56 4.90 4.97 -15.41
N LEU A 57 6.15 4.60 -15.72
CA LEU A 57 6.95 5.23 -16.78
C LEU A 57 6.75 4.57 -18.15
N MET A 58 6.13 3.39 -18.19
CA MET A 58 5.81 2.66 -19.43
C MET A 58 4.43 3.01 -20.02
N VAL A 59 3.79 4.08 -19.51
CA VAL A 59 2.47 4.56 -19.95
C VAL A 59 2.62 5.75 -20.90
#